data_AF-A0A419FNE1-F1
#
_entry.id   AF-A0A419FNE1-F1
#
_cell.length_a   1.000
_cell.length_b   1.000
_cell.length_c   1.000
_cell.angle_alpha   90.00
_cell.angle_beta   90.00
_cell.angle_gamma   90.00
#
_symmetry.space_group_name_H-M   'P 1'
#
loop_
_entity.id
_entity.type
_entity.pdbx_description
1 polymer ?
#
loop_
_entity_poly.entity_id
_entity_poly.type
_entity_poly.pdbx_seq_one_letter_code
_entity_poly.pdbx_strand_id
1 'polypeptide(L)'
;MKVLSTAFFLILVLCLIFSVSFAAKQLPEERGKTLFNDPKAFGGSVSCASCHPDGKGLEKAGMKDKKEWTNPAGKFKSLEEAINACITMANKGKAIDVKSQEMKDMVAYIKSLGKGMKGKSPGY
;
A
#
# COMPACT_ATOMS: atom_id res chain seq x y z
N MET A 1 39.22 -17.49 29.05
CA MET A 1 37.79 -17.90 28.98
C MET A 1 36.81 -16.78 29.30
N LYS A 2 37.04 -15.95 30.33
CA LYS A 2 36.11 -14.85 30.71
C LYS A 2 35.93 -13.79 29.62
N VAL A 3 37.02 -13.38 28.96
CA VAL A 3 37.02 -12.33 27.91
C VAL A 3 36.36 -12.80 26.59
N LEU A 4 36.48 -14.09 26.27
CA LEU A 4 35.85 -14.69 25.08
C LEU A 4 34.33 -14.80 25.25
N SER A 5 33.88 -15.12 26.47
CA SER A 5 32.45 -15.17 26.82
C SER A 5 31.81 -13.78 26.79
N THR A 6 32.48 -12.76 27.37
CA THR A 6 31.97 -11.38 27.33
C THR A 6 31.89 -10.80 25.93
N ALA A 7 32.85 -11.11 25.05
CA ALA A 7 32.82 -10.67 23.65
C ALA A 7 31.67 -11.33 22.86
N PHE A 8 31.39 -12.61 23.11
CA PHE A 8 30.29 -13.33 22.49
C PHE A 8 28.92 -12.76 22.91
N PHE A 9 28.73 -12.44 24.19
CA PHE A 9 27.52 -11.77 24.66
C PHE A 9 27.34 -10.37 24.06
N LEU A 10 28.42 -9.60 23.89
CA LEU A 10 28.37 -8.29 23.26
C LEU A 10 27.97 -8.36 21.78
N ILE A 11 28.51 -9.33 21.04
CA ILE A 11 28.18 -9.56 19.63
C ILE A 11 26.72 -10.03 19.50
N LEU A 12 26.25 -10.91 20.39
CA LEU A 12 24.86 -11.38 20.38
C LEU A 12 23.87 -10.24 20.64
N VAL A 13 24.17 -9.37 21.61
CA VAL A 13 23.37 -8.17 21.89
C VAL A 13 23.39 -7.22 20.69
N LEU A 14 24.54 -7.05 20.03
CA LEU A 14 24.66 -6.24 18.82
C LEU A 14 23.81 -6.82 17.66
N CYS A 15 23.86 -8.14 17.42
CA CYS A 15 23.04 -8.78 16.39
C CYS A 15 21.53 -8.66 16.67
N LEU A 16 21.13 -8.72 17.95
CA LEU A 16 19.73 -8.54 18.34
C LEU A 16 19.23 -7.11 18.08
N ILE A 17 20.01 -6.07 18.37
CA ILE A 17 19.59 -4.68 18.09
C ILE A 17 19.49 -4.37 16.58
N PHE A 18 20.35 -4.97 15.75
CA PHE A 18 20.26 -4.82 14.29
C PHE A 18 19.00 -5.50 13.74
N SER A 19 18.61 -6.66 14.27
CA SER A 19 17.44 -7.42 13.81
C SER A 19 16.10 -6.71 14.09
N VAL A 20 16.01 -5.99 15.21
CA VAL A 20 14.78 -5.26 15.59
C VAL A 20 14.51 -4.06 14.68
N SER A 21 15.55 -3.46 14.09
CA SER A 21 15.39 -2.31 13.19
C SER A 21 14.74 -2.67 11.84
N PHE A 22 14.90 -3.91 11.37
CA PHE A 22 14.32 -4.36 10.09
C PHE A 22 12.84 -4.73 10.19
N ALA A 23 12.34 -5.13 11.36
CA ALA A 23 10.94 -5.54 11.55
C ALA A 23 9.98 -4.37 11.80
N ALA A 24 10.47 -3.21 12.25
CA ALA A 24 9.62 -2.18 12.85
C ALA A 24 9.10 -1.07 11.92
N LYS A 25 9.63 -0.86 10.70
CA LYS A 25 9.25 0.32 9.89
C LYS A 25 9.33 0.12 8.37
N GLN A 26 8.50 -0.75 7.80
CA GLN A 26 8.07 -0.49 6.41
C GLN A 26 7.01 0.61 6.47
N LEU A 27 7.17 1.69 5.71
CA LEU A 27 6.16 2.76 5.67
C LEU A 27 4.84 2.19 5.11
N PRO A 28 3.66 2.68 5.54
CA PRO A 28 2.39 2.22 5.02
C PRO A 28 2.29 2.29 3.49
N GLU A 29 2.86 3.32 2.86
CA GLU A 29 2.93 3.42 1.40
C GLU A 29 3.79 2.33 0.74
N GLU A 30 4.85 1.86 1.37
CA GLU A 30 5.72 0.79 0.83
C GLU A 30 5.05 -0.57 0.95
N ARG A 31 4.36 -0.83 2.07
CA ARG A 31 3.53 -2.03 2.23
C ARG A 31 2.38 -2.03 1.22
N GLY A 32 1.74 -0.87 1.02
CA GLY A 32 0.70 -0.70 0.01
C GLY A 32 1.23 -0.90 -1.40
N LYS A 33 2.44 -0.41 -1.71
CA LYS A 33 3.09 -0.67 -2.99
C LYS A 33 3.35 -2.17 -3.20
N THR A 34 3.75 -2.88 -2.14
CA THR A 34 3.96 -4.33 -2.21
C THR A 34 2.66 -5.06 -2.55
N LEU A 35 1.58 -4.76 -1.84
CA LEU A 35 0.23 -5.30 -2.12
C LEU A 35 -0.25 -4.96 -3.53
N PHE A 36 0.00 -3.73 -3.99
CA PHE A 36 -0.39 -3.25 -5.31
C PHE A 36 0.29 -4.01 -6.46
N ASN A 37 1.52 -4.50 -6.23
CA ASN A 37 2.31 -5.25 -7.21
C ASN A 37 2.09 -6.77 -7.14
N ASP A 38 1.44 -7.28 -6.08
CA ASP A 38 1.21 -8.71 -5.90
C ASP A 38 -0.14 -9.15 -6.51
N PRO A 39 -0.15 -10.01 -7.54
CA PRO A 39 -1.39 -10.51 -8.14
C PRO A 39 -2.25 -11.33 -7.16
N LYS A 40 -1.63 -11.92 -6.14
CA LYS A 40 -2.30 -12.83 -5.19
C LYS A 40 -2.74 -12.16 -3.90
N ALA A 41 -2.35 -10.91 -3.64
CA ALA A 41 -2.61 -10.19 -2.39
C ALA A 41 -4.10 -10.22 -1.96
N PHE A 42 -5.01 -10.22 -2.93
CA PHE A 42 -6.46 -10.22 -2.70
C PHE A 42 -7.19 -11.40 -3.33
N GLY A 43 -6.48 -12.50 -3.58
CA GLY A 43 -7.05 -13.73 -4.14
C GLY A 43 -7.46 -13.64 -5.62
N GLY A 44 -6.88 -12.71 -6.37
CA GLY A 44 -7.09 -12.57 -7.81
C GLY A 44 -5.96 -13.17 -8.66
N SER A 45 -5.93 -12.81 -9.94
CA SER A 45 -4.98 -13.36 -10.93
C SER A 45 -3.99 -12.34 -11.50
N VAL A 46 -4.23 -11.03 -11.32
CA VAL A 46 -3.39 -9.95 -11.86
C VAL A 46 -3.12 -8.87 -10.82
N SER A 47 -1.94 -8.27 -10.84
CA SER A 47 -1.65 -7.16 -9.92
C SER A 47 -2.30 -5.87 -10.39
N CYS A 48 -2.53 -4.92 -9.48
CA CYS A 48 -2.98 -3.59 -9.86
C CYS A 48 -1.99 -2.91 -10.83
N ALA A 49 -0.69 -3.16 -10.61
CA ALA A 49 0.40 -2.68 -11.45
C ALA A 49 0.36 -3.20 -12.90
N SER A 50 -0.34 -4.32 -13.17
CA SER A 50 -0.50 -4.84 -14.52
C SER A 50 -1.31 -3.88 -15.42
N CYS A 51 -2.26 -3.13 -14.83
CA CYS A 51 -3.03 -2.09 -15.53
C CYS A 51 -2.54 -0.67 -15.21
N HIS A 52 -1.96 -0.46 -14.02
CA HIS A 52 -1.47 0.82 -13.54
C HIS A 52 0.02 0.72 -13.16
N PRO A 53 0.94 0.60 -14.13
CA PRO A 53 2.37 0.47 -13.85
C PRO A 53 2.86 1.61 -12.97
N ASP A 54 3.49 1.29 -11.83
CA ASP A 54 3.93 2.25 -10.81
C ASP A 54 2.83 3.22 -10.31
N GLY A 55 1.56 2.85 -10.44
CA GLY A 55 0.42 3.69 -10.05
C GLY A 55 0.02 4.73 -11.09
N LYS A 56 0.57 4.68 -12.32
CA LYS A 56 0.24 5.62 -13.39
C LYS A 56 -1.27 5.67 -13.68
N GLY A 57 -1.79 6.89 -13.78
CA GLY A 57 -3.21 7.16 -13.99
C GLY A 57 -4.05 7.15 -12.71
N LEU A 58 -3.47 6.83 -11.55
CA LEU A 58 -4.14 6.86 -10.25
C LEU A 58 -3.76 8.07 -9.39
N GLU A 59 -2.92 8.98 -9.88
CA GLU A 59 -2.44 10.15 -9.14
C GLU A 59 -3.63 10.99 -8.65
N LYS A 60 -4.63 11.20 -9.52
CA LYS A 60 -5.85 11.92 -9.17
C LYS A 60 -6.59 11.23 -8.03
N ALA A 61 -6.61 9.89 -7.99
CA ALA A 61 -7.25 9.14 -6.90
C ALA A 61 -6.59 9.38 -5.54
N GLY A 62 -5.31 9.77 -5.52
CA GLY A 62 -4.53 10.08 -4.32
C GLY A 62 -4.58 11.53 -3.83
N MET A 63 -5.29 12.43 -4.52
CA MET A 63 -5.36 13.85 -4.14
C MET A 63 -6.05 14.05 -2.78
N LYS A 64 -5.47 14.92 -1.93
CA LYS A 64 -5.99 15.19 -0.57
C LYS A 64 -7.42 15.69 -0.54
N ASP A 65 -7.81 16.54 -1.50
CA ASP A 65 -9.13 17.19 -1.52
C ASP A 65 -10.19 16.39 -2.29
N LYS A 66 -9.87 15.15 -2.70
CA LYS A 66 -10.80 14.31 -3.45
C LYS A 66 -11.87 13.75 -2.52
N LYS A 67 -13.12 13.91 -2.94
CA LYS A 67 -14.31 13.46 -2.18
C LYS A 67 -15.05 12.31 -2.84
N GLU A 68 -14.80 12.08 -4.12
CA GLU A 68 -15.52 11.09 -4.93
C GLU A 68 -14.56 10.38 -5.88
N TRP A 69 -14.79 9.08 -6.10
CA TRP A 69 -14.03 8.24 -7.02
C TRP A 69 -14.98 7.59 -8.00
N THR A 70 -14.68 7.74 -9.29
CA THR A 70 -15.46 7.14 -10.37
C THR A 70 -14.55 6.20 -11.13
N ASN A 71 -15.03 4.99 -11.37
CA ASN A 71 -14.42 4.02 -12.27
C ASN A 71 -15.56 3.27 -13.01
N PRO A 72 -15.26 2.30 -13.90
CA PRO A 72 -16.32 1.55 -14.60
C PRO A 72 -17.32 0.80 -13.69
N ALA A 73 -17.02 0.64 -12.40
CA ALA A 73 -17.92 0.02 -11.41
C ALA A 73 -19.00 0.97 -10.90
N GLY A 74 -18.83 2.28 -11.14
CA GLY A 74 -19.69 3.32 -10.63
C GLY A 74 -18.93 4.38 -9.85
N LYS A 75 -19.67 5.03 -8.95
CA LYS A 75 -19.23 6.20 -8.19
C LYS A 75 -19.20 5.87 -6.69
N PHE A 76 -18.09 6.19 -6.05
CA PHE A 76 -17.78 5.86 -4.67
C PHE A 76 -17.50 7.12 -3.85
N LYS A 77 -17.89 7.10 -2.58
CA LYS A 77 -17.70 8.22 -1.64
C LYS A 77 -16.41 8.09 -0.83
N SER A 78 -15.74 6.95 -0.93
CA SER A 78 -14.46 6.68 -0.28
C SER A 78 -13.47 6.04 -1.25
N LEU A 79 -12.18 6.21 -0.95
CA LEU A 79 -11.12 5.56 -1.72
C LEU A 79 -11.09 4.05 -1.46
N GLU A 80 -11.44 3.65 -0.24
CA GLU A 80 -11.53 2.26 0.22
C GLU A 80 -12.54 1.47 -0.60
N GLU A 81 -13.74 2.02 -0.82
CA GLU A 81 -14.75 1.42 -1.68
C GLU A 81 -14.29 1.32 -3.13
N ALA A 82 -13.64 2.36 -3.65
CA ALA A 82 -13.09 2.35 -5.01
C ALA A 82 -11.99 1.30 -5.18
N ILE A 83 -11.14 1.11 -4.17
CA ILE A 83 -10.12 0.04 -4.14
C ILE A 83 -10.80 -1.33 -4.18
N ASN A 84 -11.81 -1.56 -3.34
CA ASN A 84 -12.56 -2.83 -3.35
C ASN A 84 -13.28 -3.10 -4.68
N ALA A 85 -13.79 -2.05 -5.34
CA ALA A 85 -14.36 -2.16 -6.68
C ALA A 85 -13.31 -2.60 -7.73
N CYS A 86 -12.10 -2.06 -7.65
CA CYS A 86 -10.99 -2.51 -8.50
C CYS A 86 -10.59 -3.97 -8.20
N ILE A 87 -10.45 -4.34 -6.92
CA ILE A 87 -10.09 -5.70 -6.51
C ILE A 87 -11.10 -6.73 -7.06
N THR A 88 -12.39 -6.48 -6.85
CA THR A 88 -13.44 -7.43 -7.21
C THR A 88 -13.69 -7.48 -8.71
N MET A 89 -13.68 -6.34 -9.39
CA MET A 89 -14.08 -6.32 -10.80
C MET A 89 -12.94 -6.56 -11.77
N ALA A 90 -11.78 -5.93 -11.54
CA ALA A 90 -10.62 -6.00 -12.42
C ALA A 90 -9.70 -7.18 -12.09
N ASN A 91 -9.42 -7.41 -10.80
CA ASN A 91 -8.58 -8.53 -10.37
C ASN A 91 -9.37 -9.83 -10.14
N LYS A 92 -10.72 -9.79 -10.15
CA LYS A 92 -11.58 -10.93 -9.76
C LYS A 92 -11.23 -11.49 -8.37
N GLY A 93 -10.66 -10.65 -7.52
CA GLY A 93 -10.30 -10.98 -6.15
C GLY A 93 -11.47 -10.84 -5.19
N LYS A 94 -11.18 -10.99 -3.90
CA LYS A 94 -12.14 -10.81 -2.81
C LYS A 94 -11.97 -9.42 -2.21
N ALA A 95 -13.08 -8.71 -2.02
CA ALA A 95 -13.07 -7.46 -1.26
C ALA A 95 -12.46 -7.69 0.12
N ILE A 96 -11.67 -6.72 0.59
CA ILE A 96 -11.07 -6.73 1.92
C ILE A 96 -11.87 -5.81 2.85
N ASP A 97 -11.74 -6.01 4.16
CA ASP A 97 -12.35 -5.10 5.14
C ASP A 97 -11.76 -3.69 4.97
N VAL A 98 -12.64 -2.69 4.84
CA VAL A 98 -12.26 -1.29 4.67
C VAL A 98 -11.47 -0.74 5.87
N LYS A 99 -11.53 -1.41 7.03
CA LYS A 99 -10.77 -1.07 8.24
C LYS A 99 -9.48 -1.88 8.41
N SER A 100 -9.22 -2.84 7.52
CA SER A 100 -8.06 -3.73 7.60
C SER A 100 -6.75 -2.98 7.45
N GLN A 101 -5.65 -3.61 7.86
CA GLN A 101 -4.31 -3.02 7.71
C GLN A 101 -3.92 -2.91 6.23
N GLU A 102 -4.27 -3.93 5.44
CA GLU A 102 -4.05 -3.98 4.00
C GLU A 102 -4.76 -2.82 3.29
N MET A 103 -6.01 -2.52 3.68
CA MET A 103 -6.72 -1.37 3.12
C MET A 103 -6.03 -0.05 3.46
N LYS A 104 -5.62 0.13 4.73
CA LYS A 104 -4.89 1.33 5.16
C LYS A 104 -3.59 1.51 4.37
N ASP A 105 -2.87 0.43 4.14
CA ASP A 105 -1.61 0.43 3.39
C ASP A 105 -1.85 0.77 1.92
N MET A 106 -2.86 0.16 1.28
CA MET A 106 -3.28 0.49 -0.09
C MET A 106 -3.69 1.96 -0.23
N VAL A 107 -4.50 2.47 0.69
CA VAL A 107 -4.90 3.89 0.75
C VAL A 107 -3.67 4.79 0.88
N ALA A 108 -2.72 4.43 1.75
CA ALA A 108 -1.48 5.20 1.93
C ALA A 108 -0.66 5.24 0.64
N TYR A 109 -0.52 4.12 -0.05
CA TYR A 109 0.18 4.06 -1.34
C TYR A 109 -0.52 4.91 -2.40
N ILE A 110 -1.82 4.77 -2.61
CA ILE A 110 -2.54 5.57 -3.61
C ILE A 110 -2.48 7.07 -3.27
N LYS A 111 -2.63 7.47 -2.00
CA LYS A 111 -2.45 8.87 -1.57
C LYS A 111 -1.03 9.38 -1.81
N SER A 112 -0.02 8.51 -1.73
CA SER A 112 1.37 8.89 -2.01
C SER A 112 1.57 9.32 -3.47
N LEU A 113 0.83 8.72 -4.41
CA LEU A 113 0.86 9.07 -5.84
C LEU A 113 0.35 10.49 -6.12
N GLY A 114 -0.50 11.03 -5.24
CA GLY A 114 -1.04 12.38 -5.36
C GLY A 114 -0.20 13.48 -4.71
N LYS A 115 0.90 13.13 -4.01
CA LYS A 115 1.78 14.12 -3.35
C LYS A 115 2.39 15.05 -4.41
N GLY A 116 2.13 16.35 -4.29
CA GLY A 116 2.67 17.37 -5.20
C GLY A 116 1.67 17.92 -6.24
N MET A 117 0.51 17.27 -6.41
CA MET A 117 -0.55 17.80 -7.28
C MET A 117 -1.40 18.83 -6.53
N LYS A 118 -1.22 20.13 -6.84
CA LYS A 118 -2.12 21.20 -6.36
C LYS A 118 -3.35 21.27 -7.27
N GLY A 119 -4.52 21.22 -6.67
CA GLY A 119 -5.79 21.06 -7.38
C GLY A 119 -6.14 22.21 -8.32
N LYS A 120 -6.45 21.85 -9.57
CA LYS A 120 -7.78 22.08 -10.15
C LYS A 120 -8.14 20.80 -10.89
N SER A 121 -9.32 20.24 -10.61
CA SER A 121 -9.89 19.16 -11.40
C SER A 121 -10.62 19.81 -12.59
N PRO A 122 -10.07 19.85 -13.82
CA PRO A 122 -10.95 19.98 -14.97
C PRO A 122 -11.73 18.67 -15.05
N GLY A 123 -13.02 18.77 -14.78
CA GLY A 123 -13.96 17.71 -15.12
C GLY A 123 -13.89 17.47 -16.62
N TYR A 124 -13.77 16.20 -16.99
CA TYR A 124 -14.10 15.69 -18.30
C TYR A 124 -15.03 14.52 -18.08
#